data_AF-D1Z0D6-F1
#
_entry.id   AF-D1Z0D6-F1
#
_cell.length_a   1.000
_cell.length_b   1.000
_cell.length_c   1.000
_cell.angle_alpha   90.00
_cell.angle_beta   90.00
_cell.angle_gamma   90.00
#
_symmetry.space_group_name_H-M   'P 1'
#
loop_
_entity.id
_entity.type
_entity.pdbx_description
1 polymer ?
#
loop_
_entity_poly.entity_id
_entity_poly.type
_entity_poly.pdbx_seq_one_letter_code
_entity_poly.pdbx_strand_id
1 'polypeptide(L)'
;MRDIHSLPILFTTHAAMALLERFKLDLDEAKHCIKTARIEKPIEKDGSIGILQSSSGIYKIRFVCTIKRNTPVIITAEECQ
;
A
#
# COMPACT_ATOMS: atom_id res chain seq x y z
N MET A 1 -9.91 -13.38 6.55
CA MET A 1 -8.97 -12.37 6.01
C MET A 1 -9.80 -11.16 5.61
N ARG A 2 -9.50 -9.95 6.12
CA ARG A 2 -10.26 -8.76 5.71
C ARG A 2 -9.94 -8.45 4.24
N ASP A 3 -10.96 -8.19 3.44
CA ASP A 3 -10.77 -7.81 2.04
C ASP A 3 -10.32 -6.35 1.96
N ILE A 4 -9.02 -6.15 2.14
CA ILE A 4 -8.36 -4.85 2.06
C ILE A 4 -8.50 -4.16 0.70
N HIS A 5 -8.78 -4.90 -0.38
CA HIS A 5 -8.87 -4.34 -1.73
C HIS A 5 -10.21 -3.62 -1.95
N SER A 6 -11.22 -3.99 -1.17
CA SER A 6 -12.53 -3.32 -1.15
C SER A 6 -12.58 -2.06 -0.28
N LEU A 7 -11.59 -1.85 0.60
CA LEU A 7 -11.61 -0.80 1.61
C LEU A 7 -11.10 0.54 1.07
N PRO A 8 -11.55 1.68 1.65
CA PRO A 8 -10.93 2.97 1.37
C PRO A 8 -9.47 2.96 1.82
N ILE A 9 -8.58 3.55 1.03
CA ILE A 9 -7.14 3.58 1.33
C ILE A 9 -6.74 5.00 1.73
N LEU A 10 -6.02 5.11 2.84
CA LEU A 10 -5.40 6.36 3.28
C LEU A 10 -3.89 6.28 3.16
N PHE A 11 -3.26 7.42 2.90
CA PHE A 11 -1.81 7.56 2.85
C PHE A 11 -1.35 8.47 3.97
N THR A 12 -0.26 8.11 4.63
CA THR A 12 0.49 9.10 5.42
C THR A 12 1.15 10.10 4.46
N THR A 13 1.51 11.28 4.97
CA THR A 13 2.30 12.26 4.20
C THR A 13 3.59 11.64 3.67
N HIS A 14 4.27 10.83 4.48
CA HIS A 14 5.49 10.14 4.09
C HIS A 14 5.27 9.17 2.91
N ALA A 15 4.20 8.35 2.96
CA ALA A 15 3.87 7.45 1.86
C ALA A 15 3.50 8.21 0.58
N ALA A 16 2.69 9.28 0.70
CA ALA A 16 2.29 10.10 -0.44
C ALA A 16 3.50 10.75 -1.13
N MET A 17 4.44 11.30 -0.35
CA MET A 17 5.67 11.87 -0.89
C MET A 17 6.55 10.82 -1.56
N ALA A 18 6.72 9.64 -0.94
CA ALA A 18 7.49 8.56 -1.55
C ALA A 18 6.92 8.15 -2.92
N LEU A 19 5.60 8.03 -3.03
CA LEU A 19 4.93 7.66 -4.28
C LEU A 19 5.11 8.73 -5.37
N LEU A 20 4.86 10.00 -5.03
CA LEU A 20 4.98 11.11 -5.98
C LEU A 20 6.42 11.39 -6.41
N GLU A 21 7.35 11.42 -5.46
CA GLU A 21 8.72 11.86 -5.72
C GLU A 21 9.61 10.74 -6.25
N ARG A 22 9.51 9.54 -5.67
CA ARG A 22 10.40 8.41 -5.99
C ARG A 22 9.83 7.53 -7.10
N PHE A 23 8.56 7.18 -6.98
CA PHE A 23 7.91 6.28 -7.96
C PHE A 23 7.23 7.03 -9.10
N LYS A 24 7.13 8.37 -9.02
CA LYS A 24 6.44 9.22 -10.00
C LYS A 24 4.98 8.77 -10.25
N LEU A 25 4.34 8.20 -9.22
CA LEU A 25 2.95 7.76 -9.24
C LEU A 25 2.07 8.79 -8.57
N ASP A 26 0.94 9.11 -9.20
CA ASP A 26 -0.10 9.85 -8.50
C ASP A 26 -0.84 8.96 -7.48
N LEU A 27 -1.66 9.59 -6.63
CA LEU A 27 -2.34 8.86 -5.56
C LEU A 27 -3.44 7.92 -6.06
N ASP A 28 -4.03 8.15 -7.23
CA ASP A 28 -5.07 7.30 -7.78
C ASP A 28 -4.47 6.07 -8.48
N GLU A 29 -3.36 6.24 -9.19
CA GLU A 29 -2.52 5.15 -9.70
C GLU A 29 -1.98 4.29 -8.56
N ALA A 30 -1.51 4.90 -7.47
CA ALA A 30 -1.06 4.19 -6.29
C ALA A 30 -2.20 3.38 -5.64
N LYS A 31 -3.40 3.95 -5.51
CA LYS A 31 -4.59 3.22 -5.03
C LYS A 31 -4.91 2.03 -5.93
N HIS A 32 -4.85 2.23 -7.26
CA HIS A 32 -5.07 1.15 -8.21
C HIS A 32 -4.06 0.02 -7.98
N CYS A 33 -2.78 0.35 -7.89
CA CYS A 33 -1.72 -0.61 -7.60
C CYS A 33 -1.96 -1.38 -6.29
N ILE A 34 -2.41 -0.71 -5.24
CA ILE A 34 -2.69 -1.33 -3.93
C ILE A 34 -3.91 -2.25 -4.01
N LYS A 35 -4.96 -1.88 -4.75
CA LYS A 35 -6.16 -2.70 -4.92
C LYS A 35 -5.92 -3.98 -5.71
N THR A 36 -4.94 -3.96 -6.61
CA THR A 36 -4.54 -5.14 -7.39
C THR A 36 -3.31 -5.83 -6.82
N ALA A 37 -2.77 -5.35 -5.69
CA ALA A 37 -1.54 -5.87 -5.12
C ALA A 37 -1.74 -7.29 -4.56
N ARG A 38 -0.66 -8.06 -4.58
CA ARG A 38 -0.59 -9.30 -3.83
C ARG A 38 -0.36 -9.00 -2.35
N ILE A 39 -1.03 -9.73 -1.47
CA ILE A 39 -0.74 -9.73 -0.04
C ILE A 39 0.51 -10.59 0.20
N GLU A 40 1.62 -9.96 0.58
CA GLU A 40 2.85 -10.65 1.02
C GLU A 40 2.81 -10.94 2.53
N LYS A 41 2.29 -9.99 3.31
CA LYS A 41 2.04 -10.17 4.75
C LYS A 41 0.62 -9.70 5.09
N PRO A 42 -0.27 -10.59 5.54
CA PRO A 42 -1.64 -10.22 5.87
C PRO A 42 -1.70 -9.31 7.10
N ILE A 43 -2.76 -8.51 7.18
CA ILE A 43 -3.08 -7.69 8.35
C ILE A 43 -4.07 -8.46 9.21
N GLU A 44 -3.60 -9.04 10.30
CA GLU A 44 -4.41 -9.96 11.13
C GLU A 44 -5.33 -9.22 12.10
N LYS A 45 -4.89 -8.06 12.61
CA LYS A 45 -5.62 -7.24 13.60
C LYS A 45 -5.33 -5.75 13.44
N ASP A 46 -6.17 -4.92 14.03
CA ASP A 46 -5.94 -3.47 14.07
C ASP A 46 -4.59 -3.15 14.71
N GLY A 47 -3.84 -2.23 14.09
CA GLY A 47 -2.48 -1.88 14.48
C GLY A 47 -1.39 -2.89 14.09
N SER A 48 -1.73 -4.05 13.51
CA SER A 48 -0.72 -4.93 12.92
C SER A 48 -0.18 -4.37 11.60
N ILE A 49 1.06 -4.73 11.27
CA ILE A 49 1.71 -4.35 10.01
C ILE A 49 1.47 -5.42 8.97
N GLY A 50 0.93 -5.01 7.83
CA GLY A 50 0.83 -5.80 6.61
C GLY A 50 1.73 -5.26 5.51
N ILE A 51 1.94 -6.10 4.51
CA ILE A 51 2.78 -5.82 3.35
C ILE A 51 2.01 -6.23 2.11
N LEU A 52 1.83 -5.26 1.21
CA LEU A 52 1.23 -5.47 -0.11
C LEU A 52 2.31 -5.23 -1.15
N GLN A 53 2.29 -6.00 -2.22
CA GLN A 53 3.26 -5.89 -3.29
C GLN A 53 2.54 -5.77 -4.63
N SER A 54 2.77 -4.67 -5.32
CA SER A 54 2.35 -4.49 -6.71
C SER A 54 3.55 -4.69 -7.61
N SER A 55 3.35 -5.42 -8.70
CA SER A 55 4.33 -5.60 -9.77
C SER A 55 3.72 -4.99 -11.01
N SER A 56 4.20 -3.81 -11.42
CA SER A 56 3.72 -3.14 -12.63
C SER A 56 4.92 -2.81 -13.51
N GLY A 57 5.07 -3.59 -14.59
CA GLY A 57 6.13 -3.44 -15.58
C GLY A 57 7.53 -3.37 -14.96
N ILE A 58 8.05 -2.15 -14.85
CA ILE A 58 9.43 -1.82 -14.46
C ILE A 58 9.59 -1.74 -12.93
N TYR A 59 8.50 -1.48 -12.19
CA TYR A 59 8.56 -1.27 -10.75
C TYR A 59 7.87 -2.38 -9.98
N LYS A 60 8.58 -2.88 -8.96
CA LYS A 60 8.03 -3.78 -7.97
C LYS A 60 7.94 -3.01 -6.65
N ILE A 61 6.74 -2.52 -6.33
CA ILE A 61 6.52 -1.62 -5.20
C ILE A 61 5.94 -2.42 -4.04
N ARG A 62 6.58 -2.28 -2.88
CA ARG A 62 6.11 -2.80 -1.61
C ARG A 62 5.45 -1.68 -0.81
N PHE A 63 4.20 -1.87 -0.45
CA PHE A 63 3.43 -0.98 0.40
C PHE A 63 3.41 -1.55 1.81
N VAL A 64 4.02 -0.83 2.75
CA VAL A 64 3.91 -1.14 4.17
C VAL A 64 2.69 -0.44 4.70
N CYS A 65 1.79 -1.18 5.33
CA CYS A 65 0.50 -0.65 5.77
C CYS A 65 0.08 -1.20 7.13
N THR A 66 -0.87 -0.52 7.73
CA THR A 66 -1.61 -1.00 8.91
C THR A 66 -3.10 -0.82 8.67
N ILE A 67 -3.95 -1.45 9.49
CA ILE A 67 -5.37 -1.14 9.54
C ILE A 67 -5.67 -0.36 10.81
N LYS A 68 -6.38 0.76 10.64
CA LYS A 68 -6.96 1.54 11.73
C LYS A 68 -8.44 1.73 11.47
N ARG A 69 -9.31 1.25 12.38
CA ARG A 69 -10.77 1.43 12.27
C ARG A 69 -11.32 0.95 10.90
N ASN A 70 -10.88 -0.22 10.46
CA ASN A 70 -11.28 -0.81 9.18
C ASN A 70 -10.83 -0.05 7.92
N THR A 71 -9.81 0.80 8.04
CA THR A 71 -9.21 1.52 6.90
C THR A 71 -7.73 1.17 6.80
N PRO A 72 -7.27 0.60 5.66
CA PRO A 72 -5.86 0.50 5.33
C PRO A 72 -5.20 1.87 5.29
N VAL A 73 -4.15 2.03 6.07
CA VAL A 73 -3.30 3.22 6.10
C VAL A 73 -1.91 2.81 5.60
N ILE A 74 -1.53 3.33 4.45
CA ILE A 74 -0.20 3.13 3.87
C ILE A 74 0.78 4.01 4.61
N ILE A 75 1.77 3.37 5.24
CA ILE A 75 2.77 4.02 6.08
C ILE A 75 3.95 4.46 5.23
N THR A 76 4.41 3.61 4.32
CA THR A 76 5.48 3.91 3.36
C THR A 76 5.39 3.01 2.12
N ALA A 77 6.13 3.38 1.07
CA ALA A 77 6.31 2.62 -0.15
C ALA A 77 7.80 2.42 -0.44
N GLU A 78 8.18 1.19 -0.75
CA GLU A 78 9.57 0.76 -0.95
C GLU A 78 9.72 0.03 -2.28
N GLU A 79 10.90 0.14 -2.89
CA GLU A 79 11.23 -0.60 -4.10
C GLU A 79 11.72 -1.99 -3.70
N CYS A 80 11.19 -3.03 -4.33
CA CYS A 80 11.70 -4.38 -4.18
C CYS A 80 12.89 -4.56 -5.13
N GLN A 81 14.05 -4.92 -4.57
CA GLN A 81 15.14 -5.52 -5.32
C GLN A 81 14.76 -6.93 -5.83
#